data_AF-A0A128A3Y8-F1
#
_entry.id   AF-A0A128A3Y8-F1
#
_cell.length_a   1.000
_cell.length_b   1.000
_cell.length_c   1.000
_cell.angle_alpha   90.00
_cell.angle_beta   90.00
_cell.angle_gamma   90.00
#
_symmetry.space_group_name_H-M   'P 1'
#
loop_
_entity.id
_entity.type
_entity.pdbx_description
1 polymer ?
#
loop_
_entity_poly.entity_id
_entity_poly.type
_entity_poly.pdbx_seq_one_letter_code
_entity_poly.pdbx_strand_id
1 'polypeptide(L)'
;MEDEPSESFCSDIVKKYDASQLERPVYVIQEHHASKLHWDLRFEMNNSLKSWALPKEPPQKIGERRLAISVDDHPIEYAMFEGQIPEGNYGAGKVKTWDKGTFDILENNEKKIIVNIHGARLRGKYCLVHFEQEEKNWLFFKMKYDSK
;
A
#
# COMPACT_ATOMS: atom_id res chain seq x y z
N MET A 1 3.21 17.40 -11.72
CA MET A 1 4.12 16.24 -11.63
C MET A 1 3.19 15.13 -11.22
N GLU A 2 2.67 14.43 -12.22
CA GLU A 2 1.56 13.48 -12.04
C GLU A 2 2.16 12.13 -11.69
N ASP A 3 1.77 11.63 -10.52
CA ASP A 3 2.43 10.54 -9.82
C ASP A 3 1.76 9.17 -10.09
N GLU A 4 1.24 8.87 -11.30
CA GLU A 4 0.44 7.63 -11.50
C GLU A 4 0.58 6.90 -12.85
N PRO A 5 0.60 5.54 -12.87
CA PRO A 5 0.44 4.78 -14.11
C PRO A 5 -0.84 5.24 -14.82
N SER A 6 -0.79 5.30 -16.16
CA SER A 6 -1.88 5.90 -16.94
C SER A 6 -3.24 5.28 -16.63
N GLU A 7 -4.32 6.06 -16.65
CA GLU A 7 -5.70 5.56 -16.46
C GLU A 7 -6.00 4.36 -17.37
N SER A 8 -5.42 4.36 -18.58
CA SER A 8 -5.47 3.24 -19.52
C SER A 8 -4.91 1.94 -18.93
N PHE A 9 -3.79 2.00 -18.22
CA PHE A 9 -3.17 0.84 -17.61
C PHE A 9 -4.05 0.26 -16.50
N CYS A 10 -4.57 1.10 -15.61
CA CYS A 10 -5.49 0.67 -14.55
C CYS A 10 -6.78 0.06 -15.13
N SER A 11 -7.31 0.59 -16.24
CA SER A 11 -8.46 0.00 -16.94
C SER A 11 -8.19 -1.43 -17.43
N ASP A 12 -6.99 -1.68 -17.96
CA ASP A 12 -6.62 -3.00 -18.45
C ASP A 12 -6.42 -4.01 -17.31
N ILE A 13 -5.94 -3.57 -16.15
CA ILE A 13 -5.88 -4.37 -14.93
C ILE A 13 -7.28 -4.80 -14.49
N VAL A 14 -8.24 -3.88 -14.43
CA VAL A 14 -9.63 -4.17 -14.04
C VAL A 14 -10.31 -5.16 -14.99
N LYS A 15 -9.98 -5.14 -16.28
CA LYS A 15 -10.49 -6.13 -17.24
C LYS A 15 -9.85 -7.50 -17.10
N LYS A 16 -8.60 -7.56 -16.63
CA LYS A 16 -7.79 -8.77 -16.59
C LYS A 16 -7.98 -9.57 -15.29
N TYR A 17 -8.19 -8.89 -14.18
CA TYR A 17 -8.30 -9.50 -12.85
C TYR A 17 -9.71 -9.37 -12.30
N ASP A 18 -10.10 -10.34 -11.49
CA ASP A 18 -11.41 -10.40 -10.87
C ASP A 18 -11.26 -10.22 -9.36
N ALA A 19 -11.67 -9.05 -8.85
CA ALA A 19 -11.56 -8.73 -7.43
C ALA A 19 -12.35 -9.69 -6.52
N SER A 20 -13.33 -10.45 -7.03
CA SER A 20 -14.05 -11.46 -6.25
C SER A 20 -13.18 -12.64 -5.81
N GLN A 21 -12.01 -12.80 -6.42
CA GLN A 21 -11.02 -13.82 -6.07
C GLN A 21 -10.16 -13.44 -4.85
N LEU A 22 -10.26 -12.21 -4.35
CA LEU A 22 -9.50 -11.72 -3.22
C LEU A 22 -10.27 -11.87 -1.92
N GLU A 23 -9.58 -12.28 -0.86
CA GLU A 23 -10.09 -12.18 0.50
C GLU A 23 -10.10 -10.70 0.93
N ARG A 24 -11.24 -10.24 1.46
CA ARG A 24 -11.46 -8.84 1.82
C ARG A 24 -11.56 -8.65 3.35
N PRO A 25 -11.16 -7.48 3.89
CA PRO A 25 -10.62 -6.33 3.16
C PRO A 25 -9.15 -6.57 2.76
N VAL A 26 -8.79 -6.19 1.53
CA VAL A 26 -7.50 -6.51 0.92
C VAL A 26 -6.37 -5.68 1.50
N TYR A 27 -5.28 -6.35 1.85
CA TYR A 27 -3.98 -5.75 2.13
C TYR A 27 -2.94 -6.30 1.16
N VAL A 28 -2.13 -5.40 0.59
CA VAL A 28 -1.00 -5.78 -0.26
C VAL A 28 0.15 -4.81 -0.07
N ILE A 29 1.37 -5.34 -0.17
CA ILE A 29 2.56 -4.55 -0.43
C ILE A 29 3.20 -5.04 -1.71
N GLN A 30 3.45 -4.14 -2.64
CA GLN A 30 4.16 -4.41 -3.88
C GLN A 30 5.57 -3.83 -3.82
N GLU A 31 6.59 -4.64 -4.11
CA GLU A 31 7.95 -4.17 -4.35
C GLU A 31 8.05 -3.66 -5.79
N HIS A 32 8.44 -2.39 -5.93
CA HIS A 32 8.40 -1.68 -7.19
C HIS A 32 9.79 -1.19 -7.59
N HIS A 33 10.32 -1.81 -8.64
CA HIS A 33 11.60 -1.48 -9.28
C HIS A 33 11.36 -0.46 -10.39
N ALA A 34 10.96 0.76 -10.00
CA ALA A 34 10.86 1.91 -10.88
C ALA A 34 12.23 2.62 -11.02
N SER A 35 12.23 3.92 -11.28
CA SER A 35 13.44 4.75 -11.25
C SER A 35 14.20 4.65 -9.92
N LYS A 36 13.47 4.46 -8.83
CA LYS A 36 13.99 4.13 -7.50
C LYS A 36 13.21 2.94 -6.96
N LEU A 37 13.92 2.01 -6.32
CA LEU A 37 13.29 0.93 -5.58
C LEU A 37 12.47 1.50 -4.42
N HIS A 38 11.20 1.10 -4.35
CA HIS A 38 10.29 1.44 -3.26
C HIS A 38 9.25 0.32 -3.07
N TRP A 39 8.42 0.45 -2.05
CA TRP A 39 7.34 -0.48 -1.76
C TRP A 39 6.00 0.25 -1.69
N ASP A 40 5.03 -0.18 -2.47
CA ASP A 40 3.68 0.38 -2.47
C ASP A 40 2.82 -0.36 -1.44
N LEU A 41 2.50 0.30 -0.34
CA LEU A 41 1.60 -0.17 0.71
C LEU A 41 0.16 0.19 0.34
N ARG A 42 -0.73 -0.80 0.33
CA ARG A 42 -2.13 -0.60 -0.04
C ARG A 42 -3.09 -1.27 0.91
N PHE A 43 -4.15 -0.55 1.25
CA PHE A 43 -5.27 -1.02 2.06
C PHE A 43 -6.58 -0.76 1.35
N GLU A 44 -7.43 -1.76 1.27
CA GLU A 44 -8.78 -1.61 0.76
C GLU A 44 -9.65 -0.79 1.72
N MET A 45 -10.04 0.42 1.32
CA MET A 45 -10.97 1.27 2.07
C MET A 45 -11.90 1.97 1.10
N ASN A 46 -13.19 2.07 1.44
CA ASN A 46 -14.19 2.72 0.60
C ASN A 46 -14.22 2.18 -0.85
N ASN A 47 -14.00 0.87 -1.02
CA ASN A 47 -13.98 0.18 -2.31
C ASN A 47 -12.88 0.63 -3.30
N SER A 48 -11.80 1.21 -2.79
CA SER A 48 -10.55 1.46 -3.51
C SER A 48 -9.35 1.03 -2.66
N LEU A 49 -8.18 0.95 -3.27
CA LEU A 49 -6.92 0.74 -2.55
C LEU A 49 -6.31 2.09 -2.19
N LYS A 50 -6.48 2.50 -0.93
CA LYS A 50 -5.72 3.62 -0.34
C LYS A 50 -4.25 3.24 -0.32
N SER A 51 -3.40 4.09 -0.89
CA SER A 51 -2.06 3.72 -1.29
C SER A 51 -1.00 4.69 -0.78
N TRP A 52 0.15 4.13 -0.38
CA TRP A 52 1.32 4.89 0.04
C TRP A 52 2.61 4.27 -0.52
N ALA A 53 3.49 5.09 -1.09
CA ALA A 53 4.83 4.70 -1.45
C ALA A 53 5.76 4.76 -0.22
N LEU A 54 6.43 3.66 0.09
CA LEU A 54 7.47 3.54 1.11
C LEU A 54 8.85 3.52 0.43
N PRO A 55 9.69 4.57 0.58
CA PRO A 55 11.03 4.60 -0.04
C PRO A 55 12.01 3.57 0.53
N LYS A 56 11.65 2.90 1.62
CA LYS A 56 12.46 1.89 2.32
C LYS A 56 11.56 0.72 2.67
N GLU A 57 12.19 -0.45 2.85
CA GLU A 57 11.47 -1.69 3.16
C GLU A 57 10.50 -1.52 4.34
N PRO A 58 9.28 -2.10 4.27
CA PRO A 58 8.27 -1.98 5.32
C PRO A 58 8.81 -2.37 6.71
N PRO A 59 8.36 -1.71 7.80
CA PRO A 59 8.86 -1.98 9.14
C PRO A 59 8.39 -3.35 9.63
N GLN A 60 9.31 -4.28 9.82
CA GLN A 60 8.98 -5.63 10.30
C GLN A 60 9.03 -5.71 11.83
N LYS A 61 9.81 -4.81 12.46
CA LYS A 61 10.07 -4.80 13.91
C LYS A 61 9.54 -3.53 14.57
N ILE A 62 9.24 -3.66 15.86
CA ILE A 62 8.90 -2.51 16.71
C ILE A 62 10.11 -1.57 16.77
N GLY A 63 9.87 -0.27 16.67
CA GLY A 63 10.90 0.77 16.70
C GLY A 63 11.36 1.23 15.32
N GLU A 64 11.07 0.46 14.27
CA GLU A 64 11.29 0.89 12.89
C GLU A 64 10.19 1.86 12.46
N ARG A 65 10.61 3.02 11.95
CA ARG A 65 9.73 4.05 11.38
C ARG A 65 10.05 4.25 9.91
N ARG A 66 9.02 4.37 9.09
CA ARG A 66 9.13 4.56 7.63
C ARG A 66 8.29 5.75 7.19
N LEU A 67 8.88 6.59 6.35
CA LEU A 67 8.11 7.57 5.58
C LEU A 67 7.17 6.80 4.65
N ALA A 68 5.92 7.22 4.61
CA ALA A 68 4.88 6.72 3.73
C ALA A 68 4.27 7.90 2.99
N ILE A 69 4.44 7.95 1.68
CA ILE A 69 4.01 9.08 0.84
C ILE A 69 2.69 8.68 0.21
N SER A 70 1.61 9.40 0.51
CA SER A 70 0.29 9.15 -0.08
C SER A 70 0.37 9.32 -1.59
N VAL A 71 -0.18 8.34 -2.30
CA VAL A 71 -0.37 8.35 -3.76
C VAL A 71 -1.85 8.14 -4.06
N ASP A 72 -2.25 8.20 -5.33
CA ASP A 72 -3.66 8.11 -5.67
C ASP A 72 -4.22 6.70 -5.41
N ASP A 73 -5.53 6.65 -5.27
CA ASP A 73 -6.25 5.41 -5.05
C ASP A 73 -6.14 4.49 -6.27
N HIS A 74 -5.99 3.20 -6.02
CA HIS A 74 -5.94 2.19 -7.08
C HIS A 74 -7.20 1.31 -7.07
N PRO A 75 -7.59 0.70 -8.20
CA PRO A 75 -8.65 -0.30 -8.21
C PRO A 75 -8.25 -1.54 -7.39
N ILE A 76 -9.23 -2.25 -6.82
CA ILE A 76 -8.98 -3.42 -5.95
C ILE A 76 -8.20 -4.51 -6.71
N GLU A 77 -8.51 -4.69 -7.99
CA GLU A 77 -7.87 -5.61 -8.93
C GLU A 77 -6.35 -5.37 -9.03
N TYR A 78 -5.89 -4.14 -8.77
CA TYR A 78 -4.46 -3.81 -8.79
C TYR A 78 -3.65 -4.57 -7.73
N ALA A 79 -4.29 -5.05 -6.67
CA ALA A 79 -3.63 -5.89 -5.67
C ALA A 79 -3.15 -7.23 -6.23
N MET A 80 -3.71 -7.69 -7.35
CA MET A 80 -3.32 -8.92 -8.04
C MET A 80 -2.22 -8.69 -9.08
N PHE A 81 -1.87 -7.43 -9.37
CA PHE A 81 -0.91 -7.13 -10.42
C PHE A 81 0.52 -7.49 -9.98
N GLU A 82 1.15 -8.35 -10.78
CA GLU A 82 2.59 -8.56 -10.83
C GLU A 82 3.04 -8.53 -12.30
N GLY A 83 4.13 -7.82 -12.60
CA GLY A 83 4.56 -7.69 -13.98
C GLY A 83 5.46 -6.48 -14.23
N GLN A 84 5.55 -6.09 -15.49
CA GLN A 84 6.28 -4.92 -15.94
C GLN A 84 5.28 -3.83 -16.30
N ILE A 85 5.40 -2.66 -15.67
CA ILE A 85 4.75 -1.44 -16.14
C ILE A 85 5.59 -0.92 -17.31
N PRO A 86 5.00 -0.72 -18.51
CA PRO A 86 5.76 -0.33 -19.70
C PRO A 86 6.41 1.05 -19.55
N GLU A 87 7.58 1.23 -20.17
CA GLU A 87 8.24 2.53 -20.28
C GLU A 87 7.32 3.59 -20.91
N GLY A 88 7.49 4.85 -20.50
CA GLY A 88 6.61 5.95 -20.91
C GLY A 88 5.32 6.06 -20.10
N ASN A 89 4.95 5.04 -19.33
CA ASN A 89 3.98 5.20 -18.24
C ASN A 89 4.71 5.68 -17.00
N TYR A 90 4.03 6.48 -16.18
CA TYR A 90 4.56 6.74 -14.84
C TYR A 90 4.52 5.46 -14.01
N GLY A 91 5.49 5.31 -13.11
CA GLY A 91 5.72 4.05 -12.41
C GLY A 91 6.25 2.95 -13.33
N ALA A 92 6.82 3.28 -14.50
CA ALA A 92 7.49 2.29 -15.33
C ALA A 92 8.55 1.53 -14.51
N GLY A 93 8.43 0.22 -14.50
CA GLY A 93 9.19 -0.60 -13.56
C GLY A 93 8.61 -1.98 -13.38
N LYS A 94 9.40 -2.85 -12.77
CA LYS A 94 8.95 -4.19 -12.41
C LYS A 94 8.24 -4.14 -11.06
N VAL A 95 7.03 -4.67 -11.02
CA VAL A 95 6.20 -4.79 -9.82
C VAL A 95 6.11 -6.26 -9.43
N LYS A 96 6.34 -6.56 -8.15
CA LYS A 96 6.15 -7.88 -7.56
C LYS A 96 5.41 -7.76 -6.23
N THR A 97 4.58 -8.74 -5.89
CA THR A 97 3.99 -8.81 -4.55
C THR A 97 5.08 -9.13 -3.53
N TRP A 98 5.29 -8.22 -2.59
CA TRP A 98 6.19 -8.40 -1.46
C TRP A 98 5.47 -9.07 -0.29
N ASP A 99 4.25 -8.64 0.03
CA ASP A 99 3.37 -9.26 1.02
C ASP A 99 1.91 -9.08 0.63
N LYS A 100 1.03 -9.96 1.11
CA LYS A 100 -0.41 -9.88 0.88
C LYS A 100 -1.19 -10.56 2.00
N GLY A 101 -2.44 -10.17 2.17
CA GLY A 101 -3.37 -10.79 3.12
C GLY A 101 -4.59 -9.92 3.33
N THR A 102 -5.15 -9.99 4.53
CA THR A 102 -6.26 -9.15 4.96
C THR A 102 -5.83 -8.27 6.13
N PHE A 103 -6.74 -7.41 6.61
CA PHE A 103 -6.51 -6.58 7.78
C PHE A 103 -7.81 -6.20 8.48
N ASP A 104 -7.73 -5.78 9.74
CA ASP A 104 -8.84 -5.13 10.44
C ASP A 104 -8.55 -3.64 10.61
N ILE A 105 -9.54 -2.78 10.40
CA ILE A 105 -9.45 -1.36 10.77
C ILE A 105 -9.75 -1.24 12.27
N LEU A 106 -8.79 -0.70 13.03
CA LEU A 106 -8.95 -0.41 14.46
C LEU A 106 -9.25 1.07 14.72
N GLU A 107 -8.70 1.96 13.90
CA GLU A 107 -8.94 3.40 13.92
C GLU A 107 -8.76 3.94 12.49
N ASN A 108 -9.65 4.82 12.03
CA ASN A 108 -9.51 5.47 10.73
C ASN A 108 -10.06 6.90 10.82
N ASN A 109 -9.16 7.88 10.81
CA ASN A 109 -9.46 9.30 10.71
C ASN A 109 -8.42 9.99 9.82
N GLU A 110 -8.66 11.25 9.49
CA GLU A 110 -7.83 12.03 8.56
C GLU A 110 -6.35 12.11 8.95
N LYS A 111 -6.05 12.01 10.26
CA LYS A 111 -4.69 12.17 10.79
C LYS A 111 -4.03 10.85 11.16
N LYS A 112 -4.80 9.78 11.29
CA LYS A 112 -4.34 8.54 11.89
C LYS A 112 -5.17 7.35 11.45
N ILE A 113 -4.45 6.31 11.03
CA ILE A 113 -5.03 5.03 10.67
C ILE A 113 -4.30 3.96 11.49
N ILE A 114 -5.04 3.15 12.22
CA ILE A 114 -4.53 1.95 12.88
C ILE A 114 -5.20 0.74 12.27
N VAL A 115 -4.37 -0.22 11.85
CA VAL A 115 -4.81 -1.49 11.29
C VAL A 115 -4.17 -2.66 12.02
N ASN A 116 -4.86 -3.79 12.07
CA ASN A 116 -4.31 -5.08 12.44
C ASN A 116 -4.09 -5.90 11.17
N ILE A 117 -2.83 -6.06 10.74
CA ILE A 117 -2.48 -6.72 9.48
C ILE A 117 -2.40 -8.24 9.68
N HIS A 118 -3.00 -9.00 8.75
CA HIS A 118 -2.97 -10.45 8.66
C HIS A 118 -2.22 -10.91 7.40
N GLY A 119 -0.98 -10.44 7.22
CA GLY A 119 -0.13 -10.76 6.08
C GLY A 119 0.75 -11.99 6.30
N ALA A 120 1.50 -12.37 5.28
CA ALA A 120 2.51 -13.41 5.40
C ALA A 120 3.77 -12.88 6.11
N ARG A 121 4.19 -11.64 5.82
CA ARG A 121 5.39 -11.01 6.40
C ARG A 121 5.04 -10.03 7.51
N LEU A 122 4.13 -9.09 7.27
CA LEU A 122 3.65 -8.17 8.29
C LEU A 122 2.45 -8.77 9.01
N ARG A 123 2.54 -8.85 10.34
CA ARG A 123 1.45 -9.34 11.21
C ARG A 123 1.29 -8.48 12.45
N GLY A 124 0.06 -8.24 12.87
CA GLY A 124 -0.26 -7.49 14.09
C GLY A 124 -0.56 -6.01 13.83
N LYS A 125 -0.51 -5.19 14.89
CA LYS A 125 -0.93 -3.78 14.84
C LYS A 125 0.11 -2.85 14.18
N TYR A 126 -0.34 -2.05 13.22
CA TYR A 126 0.43 -1.01 12.56
C TYR A 126 -0.31 0.32 12.59
N CYS A 127 0.44 1.41 12.56
CA CYS A 127 -0.09 2.76 12.55
C CYS A 127 0.50 3.56 11.38
N LEU A 128 -0.38 4.32 10.72
CA LEU A 128 -0.05 5.45 9.85
C LEU A 128 -0.45 6.73 10.60
N VAL A 129 0.45 7.71 10.66
CA VAL A 129 0.17 9.05 11.23
C VAL A 129 0.53 10.11 10.20
N HIS A 130 -0.41 11.00 9.89
CA HIS A 130 -0.23 12.08 8.92
C HIS A 130 0.66 13.19 9.49
N PHE A 131 1.56 13.72 8.68
CA PHE A 131 2.33 14.91 9.01
C PHE A 131 1.58 16.15 8.53
N GLU A 132 0.88 16.84 9.43
CA GLU A 132 0.01 17.99 9.09
C GLU A 132 0.70 19.11 8.29
N GLN A 133 2.03 19.23 8.39
CA GLN A 133 2.82 20.25 7.69
C GLN A 133 3.16 19.87 6.24
N GLU A 134 3.03 18.59 5.87
CA GLU A 134 3.39 18.05 4.56
C GLU A 134 2.24 17.16 4.06
N GLU A 135 1.36 17.70 3.21
CA GLU A 135 0.05 17.11 2.87
C GLU A 135 0.07 15.64 2.42
N LYS A 136 1.15 15.18 1.77
CA LYS A 136 1.27 13.78 1.30
C LYS A 136 1.97 12.85 2.29
N ASN A 137 2.64 13.36 3.32
CA ASN A 137 3.58 12.54 4.10
C ASN A 137 2.93 11.95 5.35
N TRP A 138 3.19 10.66 5.54
CA TRP A 138 2.76 9.86 6.68
C TRP A 138 3.94 9.13 7.31
N LEU A 139 3.79 8.73 8.57
CA LEU A 139 4.71 7.86 9.28
C LEU A 139 4.09 6.48 9.46
N PHE A 140 4.69 5.46 8.87
CA PHE A 140 4.29 4.06 9.02
C PHE A 140 5.20 3.32 10.01
N PHE A 141 4.61 2.65 11.00
CA PHE A 141 5.37 1.87 11.99
C PHE A 141 4.53 0.75 12.64
N LYS A 142 5.22 -0.28 13.12
CA LYS A 142 4.63 -1.35 13.92
C LYS A 142 4.40 -0.90 15.35
N MET A 143 3.21 -1.13 15.88
CA MET A 143 2.87 -0.79 17.26
C MET A 143 3.36 -1.86 18.23
N LYS A 144 3.63 -1.45 19.48
CA LYS A 144 3.83 -2.41 20.58
C LYS A 144 2.50 -3.09 20.89
N TYR A 145 2.56 -4.36 21.27
CA TYR A 145 1.44 -4.99 21.96
C TYR A 145 1.28 -4.29 23.31
N ASP A 146 0.07 -3.87 23.65
CA ASP A 146 -0.24 -3.48 25.02
C ASP A 146 -0.16 -4.75 25.86
N SER A 147 0.88 -4.87 26.67
CA SER A 147 0.92 -5.81 27.78
C SER A 147 -0.16 -5.36 28.77
N LYS A 148 -1.35 -5.98 28.69
CA LYS A 148 -2.30 -5.95 29.80
C LYS A 148 -1.75 -6.75 30.97
#